data_AF-A0A2A2LWB2-F1
#
_entry.id   AF-A0A2A2LWB2-F1
#
_cell.length_a   1.000
_cell.length_b   1.000
_cell.length_c   1.000
_cell.angle_alpha   90.00
_cell.angle_beta   90.00
_cell.angle_gamma   90.00
#
_symmetry.space_group_name_H-M   'P 1'
#
loop_
_entity.id
_entity.type
_entity.pdbx_description
1 polymer ?
#
loop_
_entity_poly.entity_id
_entity_poly.type
_entity_poly.pdbx_seq_one_letter_code
_entity_poly.pdbx_strand_id
1 'polypeptide(L)'
;MHKTVMSLDEPLHVVSPSSSTSDEHICFQYQWHMRICTRLLENSEAVILVVSRPFATLYNGVQFSWTLRLADEFVATAAADPIPSVRRIFLYLYYKEGPSRDIVVESVDASVVESNTGDLLFSGLHLSGKEFTLGSGWPISLDKSKQDEFTQFIYKNINKNLDFIVDIKLNTKMFDPLTYFCDVDSSSPSHASLVKEVCRAYIKETEANGGEDIEDLKYIEDTKENEHDIHRLKFFHGVKQVTDRCRGLAHKVGSYDDFRKIVESAFAQVYLSDVMLQGLENVEDISGLVEGITFSHIPSLRKELEKLLCAEVMSVSNFCIL
;
A
#
# COMPACT_ATOMS: atom_id res chain seq x y z
N MET A 1 -1.68 23.06 29.43
CA MET A 1 -1.75 21.73 28.78
C MET A 1 -3.13 21.56 28.16
N HIS A 2 -3.31 22.01 26.92
CA HIS A 2 -4.52 21.70 26.15
C HIS A 2 -4.20 20.57 25.18
N LYS A 3 -4.69 19.37 25.49
CA LYS A 3 -4.77 18.27 24.54
C LYS A 3 -5.85 18.66 23.52
N THR A 4 -5.42 19.11 22.35
CA THR A 4 -6.31 19.15 21.18
C THR A 4 -6.54 17.70 20.77
N VAL A 5 -7.72 17.20 21.09
CA VAL A 5 -8.25 15.96 20.53
C VAL A 5 -8.34 16.18 19.03
N MET A 6 -7.52 15.47 18.26
CA MET A 6 -7.65 15.40 16.81
C MET A 6 -8.96 14.68 16.52
N SER A 7 -9.99 15.44 16.14
CA SER A 7 -11.18 14.88 15.51
C SER A 7 -10.74 14.13 14.24
N LEU A 8 -11.10 12.85 14.17
CA LEU A 8 -10.71 11.92 13.12
C LEU A 8 -11.82 11.69 12.08
N ASP A 9 -12.85 12.54 12.05
CA ASP A 9 -14.06 12.31 11.26
C ASP A 9 -14.35 13.43 10.25
N GLU A 10 -13.35 13.78 9.41
CA GLU A 10 -13.64 14.43 8.13
C GLU A 10 -13.18 13.50 6.99
N PRO A 11 -14.02 13.25 5.97
CA PRO A 11 -13.74 12.28 4.92
C PRO A 11 -12.48 12.68 4.14
N LEU A 12 -11.64 11.68 3.84
CA LEU A 12 -10.42 11.86 3.07
C LEU A 12 -10.77 12.42 1.68
N HIS A 13 -10.05 13.45 1.22
CA HIS A 13 -10.31 14.01 -0.12
C HIS A 13 -9.83 13.02 -1.19
N VAL A 14 -10.77 12.42 -1.91
CA VAL A 14 -10.47 11.49 -3.00
C VAL A 14 -10.18 12.29 -4.26
N VAL A 15 -9.03 12.04 -4.86
CA VAL A 15 -8.63 12.59 -6.15
C VAL A 15 -8.93 11.55 -7.22
N SER A 16 -9.77 11.91 -8.18
CA SER A 16 -10.09 11.08 -9.34
C SER A 16 -9.07 11.29 -10.47
N PRO A 17 -8.89 10.31 -11.37
CA PRO A 17 -8.04 10.47 -12.55
C PRO A 17 -8.43 11.68 -13.40
N SER A 18 -7.43 12.43 -13.86
CA SER A 18 -7.62 13.44 -14.90
C SER A 18 -7.77 12.80 -16.28
N SER A 19 -8.32 13.55 -17.24
CA SER A 19 -8.71 13.06 -18.58
C SER A 19 -7.54 12.65 -19.49
N SER A 20 -6.29 12.70 -19.02
CA SER A 20 -5.08 12.34 -19.75
C SER A 20 -4.53 10.95 -19.38
N THR A 21 -5.42 9.96 -19.27
CA THR A 21 -5.02 8.56 -19.06
C THR A 21 -4.40 7.98 -20.34
N SER A 22 -3.12 7.64 -20.29
CA SER A 22 -2.50 6.71 -21.24
C SER A 22 -2.61 5.29 -20.66
N ASP A 23 -2.67 4.24 -21.48
CA ASP A 23 -2.81 2.85 -21.00
C ASP A 23 -1.78 2.47 -19.91
N GLU A 24 -0.60 3.07 -19.92
CA GLU A 24 0.49 2.80 -18.96
C GLU A 24 0.48 3.66 -17.69
N HIS A 25 -0.17 4.84 -17.72
CA HIS A 25 -0.11 5.80 -16.62
C HIS A 25 -1.42 6.52 -16.34
N ILE A 26 -1.63 6.81 -15.06
CA ILE A 26 -2.75 7.56 -14.53
C ILE A 26 -2.25 8.82 -13.82
N CYS A 27 -2.94 9.93 -14.04
CA CYS A 27 -2.61 11.23 -13.45
C CYS A 27 -3.72 11.65 -12.49
N PHE A 28 -3.34 12.12 -11.30
CA PHE A 28 -4.26 12.59 -10.26
C PHE A 28 -3.93 14.03 -9.89
N GLN A 29 -4.94 14.90 -9.84
CA GLN A 29 -4.74 16.30 -9.48
C GLN A 29 -5.31 16.64 -8.10
N TYR A 30 -4.44 17.11 -7.21
CA TYR A 30 -4.84 17.61 -5.89
C TYR A 30 -4.68 19.13 -5.82
N GLN A 31 -5.74 19.83 -5.41
CA GLN A 31 -5.70 21.26 -5.13
C GLN A 31 -5.67 21.50 -3.62
N TRP A 32 -4.57 22.09 -3.16
CA TRP A 32 -4.38 22.45 -1.75
C TRP A 32 -4.55 23.95 -1.55
N HIS A 33 -5.75 24.33 -1.10
CA HIS A 33 -6.07 25.68 -0.67
C HIS A 33 -5.44 25.98 0.69
N MET A 34 -4.58 27.00 0.78
CA MET A 34 -4.01 27.38 2.06
C MET A 34 -3.69 28.87 2.18
N ARG A 35 -3.73 29.35 3.42
CA ARG A 35 -3.14 30.63 3.80
C ARG A 35 -1.72 30.39 4.28
N ILE A 36 -0.74 31.10 3.72
CA ILE A 36 0.65 31.00 4.21
C ILE A 36 0.73 31.68 5.58
N CYS A 37 1.04 30.91 6.61
CA CYS A 37 1.18 31.39 7.97
C CYS A 37 2.58 31.05 8.52
N THR A 38 3.08 31.91 9.39
CA THR A 38 4.29 31.65 10.15
C THR A 38 3.95 31.21 11.58
N ARG A 39 4.79 30.35 12.14
CA ARG A 39 4.75 29.94 13.54
C ARG A 39 5.95 30.54 14.26
N LEU A 40 5.70 31.19 15.39
CA LEU A 40 6.75 31.69 16.27
C LEU A 40 7.32 30.52 17.09
N LEU A 41 8.65 30.40 17.10
CA LEU A 41 9.42 29.47 17.92
C LEU A 41 9.82 30.13 19.25
N GLU A 42 10.24 29.32 20.22
CA GLU A 42 10.61 29.79 21.56
C GLU A 42 11.77 30.79 21.57
N ASN A 43 12.65 30.72 20.57
CA ASN A 43 13.76 31.65 20.37
C ASN A 43 13.37 32.94 19.63
N SER A 44 12.07 33.25 19.51
CA SER A 44 11.53 34.39 18.74
C SER A 44 11.77 34.33 17.22
N GLU A 45 12.19 33.18 16.68
CA GLU A 45 12.26 32.99 15.24
C GLU A 45 10.89 32.59 14.67
N ALA A 46 10.53 33.12 13.51
CA ALA A 46 9.35 32.69 12.77
C ALA A 46 9.73 31.66 11.70
N VAL A 47 8.98 30.56 11.60
CA VAL A 47 9.13 29.54 10.56
C VAL A 47 7.81 29.25 9.86
N ILE A 48 7.88 28.91 8.58
CA ILE A 48 6.76 28.33 7.84
C ILE A 48 6.81 26.82 8.03
N LEU A 49 5.72 26.27 8.55
CA LEU A 49 5.47 24.83 8.59
C LEU A 49 3.96 24.63 8.45
N VAL A 50 3.53 24.27 7.25
CA VAL A 50 2.13 24.00 6.94
C VAL A 50 2.03 22.61 6.34
N VAL A 51 1.07 21.83 6.82
CA VAL A 51 0.83 20.46 6.36
C VAL A 51 -0.59 20.42 5.79
N SER A 52 -0.77 19.82 4.63
CA SER A 52 -2.10 19.65 4.04
C SER A 52 -2.92 18.66 4.84
N ARG A 53 -4.23 18.65 4.59
CA ARG A 53 -5.03 17.49 4.98
C ARG A 53 -4.56 16.27 4.16
N PRO A 54 -4.63 15.06 4.71
CA PRO A 54 -4.41 13.86 3.93
C PRO A 54 -5.40 13.79 2.76
N PHE A 55 -4.92 13.34 1.61
CA PHE A 55 -5.73 13.11 0.41
C PHE A 55 -5.37 11.75 -0.18
N ALA A 56 -6.23 11.20 -1.03
CA ALA A 56 -5.99 9.90 -1.64
C ALA A 56 -6.09 9.94 -3.15
N THR A 57 -5.26 9.13 -3.80
CA THR A 57 -5.42 8.72 -5.19
C THR A 57 -6.08 7.36 -5.20
N LEU A 58 -7.27 7.25 -5.79
CA LEU A 58 -8.07 6.03 -5.84
C LEU A 58 -8.34 5.67 -7.30
N TYR A 59 -7.96 4.45 -7.67
CA TYR A 59 -8.35 3.89 -8.96
C TYR A 59 -8.47 2.37 -8.83
N ASN A 60 -9.49 1.80 -9.48
CA ASN A 60 -9.71 0.36 -9.53
C ASN A 60 -9.67 -0.35 -8.14
N GLY A 61 -10.28 0.28 -7.13
CA GLY A 61 -10.34 -0.23 -5.76
C GLY A 61 -9.02 -0.13 -4.96
N VAL A 62 -7.93 0.32 -5.57
CA VAL A 62 -6.64 0.52 -4.90
C VAL A 62 -6.46 1.99 -4.51
N GLN A 63 -6.11 2.23 -3.25
CA GLN A 63 -5.94 3.57 -2.69
C GLN A 63 -4.51 3.81 -2.20
N PHE A 64 -3.94 4.96 -2.57
CA PHE A 64 -2.75 5.52 -1.92
C PHE A 64 -3.11 6.83 -1.25
N SER A 65 -2.63 7.03 -0.03
CA SER A 65 -2.85 8.23 0.79
C SER A 65 -1.58 9.06 0.88
N TRP A 66 -1.74 10.36 0.75
CA TRP A 66 -0.66 11.33 0.61
C TRP A 66 -0.88 12.53 1.52
N THR A 67 0.19 13.28 1.78
CA THR A 67 0.12 14.58 2.45
C THR A 67 1.18 15.52 1.85
N LEU A 68 0.86 16.80 1.70
CA LEU A 68 1.83 17.83 1.35
C LEU A 68 2.35 18.53 2.60
N ARG A 69 3.62 18.95 2.57
CA ARG A 69 4.22 19.77 3.63
C ARG A 69 5.04 20.90 3.02
N LEU A 70 4.67 22.13 3.33
CA LEU A 70 5.45 23.33 3.03
C LEU A 70 6.26 23.69 4.28
N ALA A 71 7.59 23.69 4.19
CA ALA A 71 8.46 23.89 5.34
C ALA A 71 9.68 24.75 5.05
N ASP A 72 10.05 25.60 6.02
CA ASP A 72 11.37 26.21 6.13
C ASP A 72 12.38 25.17 6.60
N GLU A 73 13.41 24.93 5.79
CA GLU A 73 14.52 24.05 6.16
C GLU A 73 15.86 24.76 6.08
N PHE A 74 16.74 24.38 7.00
CA PHE A 74 18.13 24.86 7.02
C PHE A 74 18.97 24.03 6.05
N VAL A 75 19.54 24.68 5.05
CA VAL A 75 20.44 24.03 4.10
C VAL A 75 21.89 24.37 4.50
N ALA A 76 22.65 23.35 4.88
CA ALA A 76 24.08 23.52 5.15
C ALA A 76 24.82 23.75 3.83
N THR A 77 25.40 24.93 3.65
CA THR A 77 26.28 25.22 2.51
C THR A 77 27.67 24.66 2.79
N ALA A 78 28.20 23.82 1.91
CA ALA A 78 29.51 23.16 2.04
C ALA A 78 30.73 24.12 1.92
N ALA A 79 30.54 25.43 2.07
CA ALA A 79 31.61 26.42 2.01
C ALA A 79 32.18 26.67 3.40
N ALA A 80 33.50 26.67 3.51
CA ALA A 80 34.29 26.80 4.74
C ALA A 80 34.27 28.20 5.40
N ASP A 81 33.25 29.01 5.13
CA ASP A 81 33.05 30.32 5.74
C ASP A 81 31.81 30.32 6.63
N PRO A 82 31.77 31.11 7.72
CA PRO A 82 30.60 31.28 8.57
C PRO A 82 29.54 32.12 7.84
N ILE A 83 28.99 31.59 6.76
CA ILE A 83 27.82 32.16 6.09
C ILE A 83 26.60 31.77 6.94
N PRO A 84 25.73 32.73 7.32
CA PRO A 84 24.55 32.41 8.09
C PRO A 84 23.72 31.36 7.33
N SER A 85 23.31 30.31 8.04
CA SER A 85 22.49 29.23 7.49
C SER A 85 21.29 29.82 6.74
N VAL A 86 21.21 29.61 5.44
CA VAL A 86 20.13 30.16 4.60
C VAL A 86 18.93 29.23 4.71
N ARG A 87 17.83 29.74 5.26
CA ARG A 87 16.55 29.02 5.24
C ARG A 87 16.00 29.00 3.82
N ARG A 88 15.57 27.83 3.38
CA ARG A 88 14.91 27.63 2.09
C ARG A 88 13.58 26.93 2.31
N ILE A 89 12.59 27.32 1.50
CA ILE A 89 11.25 26.76 1.59
C ILE A 89 11.12 25.62 0.59
N PHE A 90 10.69 24.47 1.08
CA PHE A 90 10.45 23.29 0.25
C PHE A 90 9.00 22.84 0.36
N LEU A 91 8.46 22.41 -0.78
CA LEU A 91 7.20 21.67 -0.84
C LEU A 91 7.54 20.19 -0.91
N TYR A 92 7.03 19.42 0.05
CA TYR A 92 7.23 17.98 0.14
C TYR A 92 5.94 17.25 -0.20
N LEU A 93 6.05 16.11 -0.88
CA LEU A 93 5.03 15.08 -0.95
C LEU A 93 5.42 13.93 -0.01
N TYR A 94 4.47 13.46 0.81
CA TYR A 94 4.67 12.33 1.72
C TYR A 94 3.73 11.18 1.35
N TYR A 95 4.28 9.97 1.29
CA TYR A 95 3.51 8.75 1.16
C TYR A 95 3.09 8.27 2.55
N LYS A 96 1.80 8.41 2.87
CA LYS A 96 1.28 8.18 4.22
C LYS A 96 0.82 6.75 4.42
N GLU A 97 0.08 6.20 3.47
CA GLU A 97 -0.56 4.89 3.57
C GLU A 97 -0.86 4.35 2.18
N GLY A 98 -0.82 3.03 2.01
CA GLY A 98 -1.22 2.36 0.78
C GLY A 98 -0.95 0.86 0.84
N PRO A 99 -1.20 0.14 -0.26
CA PRO A 99 -1.20 -1.33 -0.31
C PRO A 99 0.19 -1.96 -0.22
N SER A 100 1.26 -1.22 -0.56
CA SER A 100 2.63 -1.68 -0.43
C SER A 100 3.50 -0.71 0.37
N ARG A 101 4.54 -1.26 1.01
CA ARG A 101 5.51 -0.47 1.78
C ARG A 101 6.31 0.46 0.87
N ASP A 102 6.76 -0.04 -0.27
CA ASP A 102 7.61 0.69 -1.19
C ASP A 102 6.88 0.83 -2.53
N ILE A 103 6.93 2.03 -3.10
CA ILE A 103 6.29 2.38 -4.38
C ILE A 103 7.19 3.29 -5.20
N VAL A 104 6.98 3.31 -6.52
CA VAL A 104 7.65 4.25 -7.42
C VAL A 104 6.63 5.25 -7.92
N VAL A 105 6.93 6.54 -7.74
CA VAL A 105 6.16 7.63 -8.34
C VAL A 105 6.87 8.08 -9.60
N GLU A 106 6.17 8.02 -10.74
CA GLU A 106 6.71 8.35 -12.07
C GLU A 106 7.10 9.82 -12.15
N SER A 107 6.14 10.69 -11.87
CA SER A 107 6.40 12.12 -11.71
C SER A 107 5.40 12.81 -10.81
N VAL A 108 5.82 13.93 -10.25
CA VAL A 108 4.97 14.89 -9.56
C VAL A 108 5.29 16.27 -10.08
N ASP A 109 4.28 16.98 -10.56
CA ASP A 109 4.39 18.36 -11.00
C ASP A 109 3.55 19.23 -10.07
N ALA A 110 4.10 20.37 -9.66
CA ALA A 110 3.37 21.31 -8.81
C ALA A 110 3.47 22.75 -9.33
N SER A 111 2.36 23.46 -9.18
CA SER A 111 2.25 24.88 -9.49
C SER A 111 1.46 25.61 -8.42
N VAL A 112 1.64 26.93 -8.36
CA VAL A 112 0.93 27.79 -7.42
C VAL A 112 0.08 28.77 -8.21
N VAL A 113 -1.21 28.83 -7.88
CA VAL A 113 -2.17 29.76 -8.48
C VAL A 113 -2.80 30.64 -7.41
N GLU A 114 -3.28 31.81 -7.83
CA GLU A 114 -4.05 32.69 -6.94
C GLU A 114 -5.48 32.16 -6.76
N SER A 115 -5.92 31.98 -5.51
CA SER A 115 -7.18 31.29 -5.20
C SER A 115 -8.45 31.93 -5.79
N ASN A 116 -8.42 33.24 -6.07
CA ASN A 116 -9.61 33.97 -6.55
C ASN A 116 -9.67 34.10 -8.07
N THR A 117 -8.51 34.23 -8.73
CA THR A 117 -8.41 34.51 -10.17
C THR A 117 -8.03 33.25 -10.96
N GLY A 118 -7.41 32.26 -10.31
CA GLY A 118 -6.82 31.11 -10.97
C GLY A 118 -5.52 31.44 -11.72
N ASP A 119 -4.99 32.66 -11.59
CA ASP A 119 -3.79 33.10 -12.29
C ASP A 119 -2.58 32.31 -11.81
N LEU A 120 -1.77 31.83 -12.76
CA LEU A 120 -0.53 31.11 -12.47
C LEU A 120 0.51 32.06 -11.86
N LEU A 121 0.86 31.82 -10.61
CA LEU A 121 1.82 32.64 -9.85
C LEU A 121 3.22 32.05 -9.84
N PHE A 122 3.33 30.72 -9.80
CA PHE A 122 4.62 30.03 -9.75
C PHE A 122 4.52 28.65 -10.39
N SER A 123 5.57 28.19 -11.07
CA SER A 123 5.61 26.88 -11.74
C SER A 123 7.01 26.30 -11.81
N GLY A 124 7.09 25.02 -12.18
CA GLY A 124 8.35 24.30 -12.43
C GLY A 124 8.83 23.46 -11.25
N LEU A 125 8.01 23.28 -10.21
CA LEU A 125 8.29 22.27 -9.20
C LEU A 125 8.05 20.90 -9.81
N HIS A 126 9.08 20.05 -9.81
CA HIS A 126 9.04 18.74 -10.43
C HIS A 126 9.77 17.69 -9.58
N LEU A 127 9.22 16.48 -9.54
CA LEU A 127 9.81 15.27 -8.99
C LEU A 127 9.68 14.16 -10.02
N SER A 128 10.72 13.37 -10.27
CA SER A 128 10.63 12.22 -11.18
C SER A 128 11.35 10.99 -10.66
N GLY A 129 10.76 9.83 -10.96
CA GLY A 129 11.33 8.50 -10.76
C GLY A 129 11.79 8.25 -9.33
N LYS A 130 10.98 8.62 -8.34
CA LYS A 130 11.35 8.46 -6.93
C LYS A 130 10.67 7.27 -6.29
N GLU A 131 11.47 6.51 -5.55
CA GLU A 131 11.00 5.47 -4.65
C GLU A 131 10.54 6.10 -3.34
N PHE A 132 9.29 5.87 -2.96
CA PHE A 132 8.74 6.25 -1.67
C PHE A 132 8.61 4.99 -0.82
N THR A 133 9.16 5.04 0.39
CA THR A 133 8.83 4.10 1.46
C THR A 133 7.68 4.67 2.29
N LEU A 134 6.82 3.81 2.81
CA LEU A 134 5.71 4.18 3.69
C LEU A 134 6.19 5.07 4.85
N GLY A 135 5.56 6.24 4.99
CA GLY A 135 5.91 7.26 5.98
C GLY A 135 7.04 8.20 5.55
N SER A 136 7.65 8.00 4.38
CA SER A 136 8.68 8.89 3.82
C SER A 136 8.08 9.99 2.95
N GLY A 137 8.89 11.00 2.65
CA GLY A 137 8.51 12.06 1.74
C GLY A 137 9.72 12.68 1.05
N TRP A 138 9.47 13.25 -0.12
CA TRP A 138 10.49 13.83 -0.97
C TRP A 138 10.15 15.30 -1.28
N PRO A 139 11.16 16.18 -1.34
CA PRO A 139 10.96 17.55 -1.80
C PRO A 139 10.67 17.54 -3.30
N ILE A 140 9.58 18.18 -3.70
CA ILE A 140 9.29 18.47 -5.10
C ILE A 140 10.30 19.52 -5.54
N SER A 141 11.23 19.11 -6.39
CA SER A 141 12.48 19.81 -6.59
C SER A 141 12.33 20.95 -7.58
N LEU A 142 13.20 21.95 -7.41
CA LEU A 142 13.39 23.04 -8.35
C LEU A 142 14.84 23.07 -8.79
N ASP A 143 15.08 23.66 -9.96
CA ASP A 143 16.43 24.08 -10.33
C ASP A 143 17.00 25.01 -9.26
N LYS A 144 18.31 24.91 -9.00
CA LYS A 144 18.98 25.67 -7.92
C LYS A 144 18.68 27.18 -7.97
N SER A 145 18.62 27.78 -9.15
CA SER A 145 18.31 29.20 -9.33
C SER A 145 16.86 29.56 -8.98
N LYS A 146 15.91 28.66 -9.25
CA LYS A 146 14.48 28.87 -8.96
C LYS A 146 14.12 28.59 -7.50
N GLN A 147 14.94 27.82 -6.79
CA GLN A 147 14.72 27.51 -5.37
C GLN A 147 14.75 28.76 -4.49
N ASP A 148 15.68 29.67 -4.75
CA ASP A 148 15.78 30.93 -4.00
C ASP A 148 14.63 31.89 -4.38
N GLU A 149 14.23 31.91 -5.66
CA GLU A 149 13.05 32.64 -6.14
C GLU A 149 11.76 32.15 -5.48
N PHE A 150 11.56 30.83 -5.41
CA PHE A 150 10.41 30.22 -4.74
C PHE A 150 10.37 30.58 -3.25
N THR A 151 11.52 30.52 -2.58
CA THR A 151 11.64 30.89 -1.17
C THR A 151 11.22 32.35 -0.95
N GLN A 152 11.73 33.27 -1.78
CA GLN A 152 11.34 34.69 -1.70
C GLN A 152 9.87 34.91 -2.07
N PHE A 153 9.35 34.17 -3.05
CA PHE A 153 7.94 34.22 -3.45
C PHE A 153 7.02 33.85 -2.28
N ILE A 154 7.28 32.75 -1.58
CA ILE A 154 6.46 32.33 -0.44
C ILE A 154 6.54 33.36 0.70
N TYR A 155 7.74 33.87 1.04
CA TYR A 155 7.86 34.91 2.06
C TYR A 155 7.11 36.20 1.72
N LYS A 156 7.10 36.63 0.46
CA LYS A 156 6.32 37.80 -0.01
C LYS A 156 4.80 37.59 0.06
N ASN A 157 4.35 36.33 0.08
CA ASN A 157 2.94 35.98 0.10
C ASN A 157 2.48 35.42 1.46
N ILE A 158 3.23 35.67 2.54
CA ILE A 158 2.76 35.43 3.90
C ILE A 158 1.42 36.17 4.12
N ASN A 159 0.49 35.52 4.81
CA ASN A 159 -0.88 35.94 5.10
C ASN A 159 -1.80 36.05 3.88
N LYS A 160 -1.37 35.67 2.68
CA LYS A 160 -2.24 35.53 1.50
C LYS A 160 -2.75 34.09 1.34
N ASN A 161 -3.88 33.96 0.65
CA ASN A 161 -4.44 32.66 0.25
C ASN A 161 -3.88 32.30 -1.13
N LEU A 162 -3.31 31.10 -1.23
CA LEU A 162 -2.79 30.53 -2.46
C LEU A 162 -3.31 29.11 -2.61
N ASP A 163 -3.39 28.65 -3.85
CA ASP A 163 -3.73 27.27 -4.16
C ASP A 163 -2.52 26.57 -4.79
N PHE A 164 -2.11 25.47 -4.20
CA PHE A 164 -1.11 24.59 -4.79
C PHE A 164 -1.83 23.51 -5.60
N ILE A 165 -1.57 23.47 -6.90
CA ILE A 165 -2.06 22.41 -7.78
C ILE A 165 -0.94 21.40 -7.93
N VAL A 166 -1.19 20.16 -7.53
CA VAL A 166 -0.22 19.07 -7.56
C VAL A 166 -0.76 17.92 -8.39
N ASP A 167 -0.08 17.63 -9.48
CA ASP A 167 -0.36 16.53 -10.38
C ASP A 167 0.58 15.36 -10.05
N ILE A 168 0.02 14.22 -9.68
CA ILE A 168 0.76 12.99 -9.35
C ILE A 168 0.52 11.98 -10.46
N LYS A 169 1.60 11.56 -11.13
CA LYS A 169 1.58 10.53 -12.16
C LYS A 169 2.07 9.21 -11.58
N LEU A 170 1.26 8.16 -11.74
CA LEU A 170 1.53 6.81 -11.26
C LEU A 170 1.38 5.81 -12.40
N ASN A 171 2.06 4.67 -12.30
CA ASN A 171 1.89 3.57 -13.26
C ASN A 171 0.53 2.90 -13.03
N THR A 172 -0.25 2.66 -14.09
CA THR A 172 -1.59 2.07 -13.98
C THR A 172 -1.56 0.67 -13.32
N LYS A 173 -0.47 -0.09 -13.49
CA LYS A 173 -0.29 -1.42 -12.86
C LYS A 173 -0.25 -1.36 -11.33
N MET A 174 0.09 -0.22 -10.74
CA MET A 174 0.02 -0.03 -9.28
C MET A 174 -1.42 0.01 -8.78
N PHE A 175 -2.41 0.06 -9.66
CA PHE A 175 -3.81 0.00 -9.28
C PHE A 175 -4.45 -1.32 -9.71
N ASP A 176 -3.65 -2.36 -9.95
CA ASP A 176 -4.14 -3.72 -10.04
C ASP A 176 -4.11 -4.37 -8.65
N PRO A 177 -5.27 -4.59 -8.00
CA PRO A 177 -5.34 -5.19 -6.67
C PRO A 177 -4.62 -6.54 -6.58
N LEU A 178 -4.62 -7.31 -7.67
CA LEU A 178 -4.08 -8.67 -7.68
C LEU A 178 -2.55 -8.69 -7.55
N THR A 179 -1.88 -7.59 -7.89
CA THR A 179 -0.41 -7.46 -7.76
C THR A 179 0.08 -7.43 -6.32
N TYR A 180 -0.80 -7.18 -5.35
CA TYR A 180 -0.48 -7.13 -3.92
C TYR A 180 -0.55 -8.49 -3.22
N PHE A 181 -1.05 -9.51 -3.91
CA PHE A 181 -1.09 -10.88 -3.40
C PHE A 181 0.11 -11.68 -3.89
N CYS A 182 0.47 -12.74 -3.14
CA CYS A 182 1.53 -13.63 -3.58
C CYS A 182 1.08 -14.38 -4.85
N ASP A 183 1.87 -14.26 -5.92
CA ASP A 183 1.70 -15.05 -7.13
C ASP A 183 2.72 -16.20 -7.14
N VAL A 184 2.25 -17.35 -6.65
CA VAL A 184 2.99 -18.61 -6.61
C VAL A 184 3.47 -19.03 -8.01
N ASP A 185 2.71 -18.70 -9.06
CA ASP A 185 2.95 -19.18 -10.42
C ASP A 185 3.95 -18.30 -11.20
N SER A 186 4.13 -17.03 -10.80
CA SER A 186 4.96 -16.05 -11.52
C SER A 186 6.47 -16.31 -11.51
N SER A 187 7.03 -16.85 -10.42
CA SER A 187 8.49 -16.92 -10.22
C SER A 187 9.12 -18.19 -10.78
N SER A 188 8.39 -19.31 -10.77
CA SER A 188 8.80 -20.55 -11.40
C SER A 188 7.61 -21.50 -11.59
N PRO A 189 6.92 -21.44 -12.75
CA PRO A 189 5.69 -22.21 -12.98
C PRO A 189 5.85 -23.72 -12.76
N SER A 190 7.01 -24.28 -13.12
CA SER A 190 7.31 -25.70 -12.94
C SER A 190 7.47 -26.11 -11.47
N HIS A 191 8.06 -25.24 -10.64
CA HIS A 191 8.19 -25.53 -9.20
C HIS A 191 6.87 -25.30 -8.47
N ALA A 192 6.13 -24.26 -8.83
CA ALA A 192 4.80 -23.98 -8.33
C ALA A 192 3.86 -25.18 -8.55
N SER A 193 3.83 -25.71 -9.78
CA SER A 193 3.04 -26.89 -10.12
C SER A 193 3.43 -28.11 -9.30
N LEU A 194 4.73 -28.37 -9.12
CA LEU A 194 5.22 -29.50 -8.34
C LEU A 194 4.84 -29.37 -6.86
N VAL A 195 4.99 -28.18 -6.28
CA VAL A 195 4.57 -27.93 -4.88
C VAL A 195 3.07 -28.15 -4.74
N LYS A 196 2.24 -27.63 -5.67
CA LYS A 196 0.79 -27.84 -5.67
C LYS A 196 0.41 -29.32 -5.79
N GLU A 197 1.14 -30.12 -6.57
CA GLU A 197 0.94 -31.56 -6.66
C GLU A 197 1.22 -32.26 -5.32
N VAL A 198 2.32 -31.90 -4.66
CA VAL A 198 2.64 -32.41 -3.31
C VAL A 198 1.60 -31.97 -2.27
N CYS A 199 1.08 -30.73 -2.36
CA CYS A 199 -0.02 -30.27 -1.52
C CYS A 199 -1.25 -31.18 -1.67
N ARG A 200 -1.68 -31.46 -2.91
CA ARG A 200 -2.84 -32.32 -3.19
C ARG A 200 -2.63 -33.75 -2.73
N ALA A 201 -1.44 -34.29 -2.93
CA ALA A 201 -1.09 -35.63 -2.45
C ALA A 201 -1.21 -35.71 -0.92
N TYR A 202 -0.67 -34.73 -0.21
CA TYR A 202 -0.77 -34.64 1.24
C TYR A 202 -2.24 -34.54 1.71
N ILE A 203 -3.04 -33.65 1.12
CA ILE A 203 -4.46 -33.49 1.49
C ILE A 203 -5.22 -34.81 1.34
N LYS A 204 -5.02 -35.53 0.22
CA LYS A 204 -5.65 -36.84 -0.01
C LYS A 204 -5.20 -37.90 0.99
N GLU A 205 -3.92 -37.92 1.36
CA GLU A 205 -3.41 -38.83 2.39
C GLU A 205 -4.06 -38.56 3.74
N THR A 206 -4.17 -37.27 4.12
CA THR A 206 -4.77 -36.82 5.38
C THR A 206 -6.29 -37.07 5.42
N GLU A 207 -6.98 -36.98 4.29
CA GLU A 207 -8.40 -37.36 4.22
C GLU A 207 -8.58 -38.88 4.34
N ALA A 208 -7.73 -39.66 3.68
CA ALA A 208 -7.81 -41.12 3.69
C ALA A 208 -7.50 -41.74 5.06
N ASN A 209 -6.61 -41.11 5.84
CA ASN A 209 -6.26 -41.57 7.19
C ASN A 209 -7.06 -40.86 8.30
N GLY A 210 -8.03 -40.01 7.95
CA GLY A 210 -8.83 -39.25 8.93
C GLY A 210 -8.06 -38.21 9.75
N GLY A 211 -6.81 -37.88 9.38
CA GLY A 211 -5.94 -36.99 10.15
C GLY A 211 -5.29 -37.64 11.38
N GLU A 212 -5.20 -38.97 11.44
CA GLU A 212 -4.58 -39.71 12.55
C GLU A 212 -3.12 -39.31 12.83
N ASP A 213 -2.42 -38.78 11.82
CA ASP A 213 -1.05 -38.28 11.88
C ASP A 213 -0.91 -36.90 12.55
N ILE A 214 -2.03 -36.21 12.81
CA ILE A 214 -2.05 -34.90 13.46
C ILE A 214 -2.41 -35.11 14.94
N GLU A 215 -1.39 -35.21 15.79
CA GLU A 215 -1.57 -35.50 17.23
C GLU A 215 -2.54 -34.54 17.92
N ASP A 216 -2.50 -33.26 17.56
CA ASP A 216 -3.33 -32.20 18.15
C ASP A 216 -4.83 -32.35 17.82
N LEU A 217 -5.20 -33.02 16.71
CA LEU A 217 -6.61 -33.22 16.36
C LEU A 217 -7.35 -34.10 17.38
N LYS A 218 -6.63 -35.03 18.01
CA LYS A 218 -7.20 -35.98 18.99
C LYS A 218 -7.74 -35.28 20.23
N TYR A 219 -7.23 -34.09 20.55
CA TYR A 219 -7.65 -33.31 21.71
C TYR A 219 -8.82 -32.35 21.38
N ILE A 220 -9.06 -32.08 20.10
CA ILE A 220 -10.08 -31.13 19.62
C ILE A 220 -11.45 -31.81 19.45
N GLU A 221 -11.47 -33.06 18.99
CA GLU A 221 -12.73 -33.81 18.85
C GLU A 221 -13.47 -33.97 20.19
N ASP A 222 -12.72 -34.01 21.30
CA ASP A 222 -13.24 -34.10 22.65
C ASP A 222 -13.78 -32.76 23.20
N THR A 223 -13.35 -31.61 22.66
CA THR A 223 -13.68 -30.27 23.20
C THR A 223 -14.84 -29.56 22.48
N LYS A 224 -15.38 -30.13 21.40
CA LYS A 224 -16.37 -29.48 20.52
C LYS A 224 -15.88 -28.10 20.01
N GLU A 225 -14.59 -27.98 19.71
CA GLU A 225 -14.06 -26.74 19.11
C GLU A 225 -14.62 -26.51 17.70
N ASN A 226 -14.49 -25.27 17.23
CA ASN A 226 -15.02 -24.80 15.96
C ASN A 226 -14.40 -25.60 14.79
N GLU A 227 -15.18 -25.90 13.75
CA GLU A 227 -14.73 -26.56 12.51
C GLU A 227 -13.48 -25.88 11.92
N HIS A 228 -13.39 -24.57 12.05
CA HIS A 228 -12.24 -23.78 11.59
C HIS A 228 -10.95 -24.06 12.38
N ASP A 229 -11.02 -24.50 13.63
CA ASP A 229 -9.85 -24.88 14.44
C ASP A 229 -9.29 -26.25 14.01
N ILE A 230 -10.16 -27.17 13.57
CA ILE A 230 -9.77 -28.41 12.90
C ILE A 230 -9.02 -28.07 11.60
N HIS A 231 -9.58 -27.18 10.78
CA HIS A 231 -8.92 -26.75 9.55
C HIS A 231 -7.59 -26.05 9.82
N ARG A 232 -7.49 -25.25 10.88
CA ARG A 232 -6.26 -24.61 11.31
C ARG A 232 -5.15 -25.61 11.59
N LEU A 233 -5.44 -26.67 12.36
CA LEU A 233 -4.46 -27.71 12.67
C LEU A 233 -4.02 -28.46 11.42
N LYS A 234 -4.98 -28.92 10.61
CA LYS A 234 -4.72 -29.58 9.32
C LYS A 234 -3.88 -28.71 8.41
N PHE A 235 -4.17 -27.41 8.36
CA PHE A 235 -3.44 -26.45 7.54
C PHE A 235 -1.98 -26.32 7.96
N PHE A 236 -1.70 -26.00 9.23
CA PHE A 236 -0.32 -25.79 9.68
C PHE A 236 0.51 -27.07 9.68
N HIS A 237 -0.12 -28.22 10.00
CA HIS A 237 0.56 -29.50 9.86
C HIS A 237 0.88 -29.79 8.39
N GLY A 238 -0.06 -29.56 7.47
CA GLY A 238 0.16 -29.74 6.04
C GLY A 238 1.26 -28.85 5.46
N VAL A 239 1.28 -27.56 5.81
CA VAL A 239 2.37 -26.65 5.41
C VAL A 239 3.73 -27.18 5.86
N LYS A 240 3.84 -27.69 7.09
CA LYS A 240 5.09 -28.28 7.60
C LYS A 240 5.49 -29.53 6.80
N GLN A 241 4.57 -30.47 6.60
CA GLN A 241 4.84 -31.71 5.88
C GLN A 241 5.23 -31.47 4.43
N VAL A 242 4.51 -30.58 3.74
CA VAL A 242 4.82 -30.23 2.34
C VAL A 242 6.16 -29.49 2.26
N THR A 243 6.46 -28.59 3.20
CA THR A 243 7.78 -27.92 3.25
C THR A 243 8.92 -28.95 3.36
N ASP A 244 8.76 -29.97 4.20
CA ASP A 244 9.75 -31.02 4.37
C ASP A 244 9.87 -31.93 3.13
N ARG A 245 8.75 -32.33 2.53
CA ARG A 245 8.71 -33.11 1.28
C ARG A 245 9.34 -32.35 0.10
N CYS A 246 9.16 -31.04 0.06
CA CYS A 246 9.69 -30.17 -0.99
C CYS A 246 11.05 -29.56 -0.65
N ARG A 247 11.70 -29.93 0.46
CA ARG A 247 13.00 -29.34 0.90
C ARG A 247 14.08 -29.40 -0.19
N GLY A 248 14.05 -30.43 -1.03
CA GLY A 248 14.94 -30.57 -2.18
C GLY A 248 14.83 -29.44 -3.22
N LEU A 249 13.76 -28.65 -3.20
CA LEU A 249 13.55 -27.49 -4.09
C LEU A 249 14.06 -26.17 -3.48
N ALA A 250 14.35 -26.14 -2.17
CA ALA A 250 14.71 -24.91 -1.47
C ALA A 250 15.98 -24.25 -2.03
N HIS A 251 16.96 -25.03 -2.48
CA HIS A 251 18.21 -24.50 -3.07
C HIS A 251 18.00 -23.71 -4.37
N LYS A 252 16.82 -23.82 -5.00
CA LYS A 252 16.47 -23.13 -6.24
C LYS A 252 15.69 -21.84 -5.99
N VAL A 253 15.29 -21.59 -4.75
CA VAL A 253 14.41 -20.50 -4.36
C VAL A 253 15.11 -19.71 -3.26
N GLY A 254 15.91 -18.72 -3.69
CA GLY A 254 16.53 -17.71 -2.82
C GLY A 254 16.87 -18.18 -1.40
N SER A 255 16.18 -17.58 -0.42
CA SER A 255 16.28 -17.98 0.99
C SER A 255 15.27 -19.07 1.36
N TYR A 256 15.59 -19.86 2.40
CA TYR A 256 14.65 -20.86 2.93
C TYR A 256 13.32 -20.24 3.40
N ASP A 257 13.35 -18.99 3.89
CA ASP A 257 12.14 -18.28 4.31
C ASP A 257 11.25 -17.92 3.11
N ASP A 258 11.83 -17.54 1.98
CA ASP A 258 11.07 -17.28 0.74
C ASP A 258 10.48 -18.56 0.17
N PHE A 259 11.25 -19.65 0.21
CA PHE A 259 10.73 -20.98 -0.12
C PHE A 259 9.53 -21.38 0.76
N ARG A 260 9.62 -21.16 2.08
CA ARG A 260 8.52 -21.46 3.01
C ARG A 260 7.26 -20.65 2.69
N LYS A 261 7.40 -19.36 2.37
CA LYS A 261 6.27 -18.49 1.98
C LYS A 261 5.60 -18.98 0.69
N ILE A 262 6.37 -19.46 -0.28
CA ILE A 262 5.85 -20.04 -1.52
C ILE A 262 5.05 -21.31 -1.22
N VAL A 263 5.60 -22.22 -0.41
CA VAL A 263 4.88 -23.44 0.01
C VAL A 263 3.61 -23.11 0.75
N GLU A 264 3.66 -22.17 1.70
CA GLU A 264 2.50 -21.74 2.48
C GLU A 264 1.41 -21.12 1.60
N SER A 265 1.78 -20.29 0.63
CA SER A 265 0.83 -19.69 -0.34
C SER A 265 0.26 -20.74 -1.29
N ALA A 266 1.08 -21.67 -1.78
CA ALA A 266 0.63 -22.78 -2.63
C ALA A 266 -0.33 -23.71 -1.89
N PHE A 267 -0.03 -24.01 -0.62
CA PHE A 267 -0.89 -24.83 0.23
C PHE A 267 -2.20 -24.10 0.52
N ALA A 268 -2.18 -22.78 0.80
CA ALA A 268 -3.38 -21.97 0.94
C ALA A 268 -4.27 -22.03 -0.30
N GLN A 269 -3.70 -21.87 -1.50
CA GLN A 269 -4.43 -21.96 -2.75
C GLN A 269 -5.11 -23.33 -2.93
N VAL A 270 -4.36 -24.42 -2.76
CA VAL A 270 -4.90 -25.77 -2.94
C VAL A 270 -5.92 -26.09 -1.84
N TYR A 271 -5.62 -25.80 -0.58
CA TYR A 271 -6.50 -26.13 0.55
C TYR A 271 -7.80 -25.34 0.50
N LEU A 272 -7.76 -24.06 0.13
CA LEU A 272 -8.97 -23.26 -0.05
C LEU A 272 -9.84 -23.86 -1.16
N SER A 273 -9.27 -24.11 -2.34
CA SER A 273 -10.02 -24.59 -3.51
C SER A 273 -10.51 -26.04 -3.41
N ASP A 274 -9.64 -26.96 -2.99
CA ASP A 274 -9.93 -28.39 -2.99
C ASP A 274 -10.62 -28.85 -1.70
N VAL A 275 -10.59 -28.07 -0.61
CA VAL A 275 -11.21 -28.43 0.68
C VAL A 275 -12.30 -27.45 1.11
N MET A 276 -11.96 -26.18 1.35
CA MET A 276 -12.88 -25.26 2.02
C MET A 276 -14.02 -24.74 1.12
N LEU A 277 -13.78 -24.59 -0.18
CA LEU A 277 -14.79 -24.11 -1.12
C LEU A 277 -15.77 -25.20 -1.61
N GLN A 278 -15.47 -26.49 -1.40
CA GLN A 278 -16.26 -27.61 -1.94
C GLN A 278 -17.68 -27.74 -1.34
N GLY A 279 -18.03 -26.93 -0.34
CA GLY A 279 -19.33 -26.96 0.33
C GLY A 279 -20.04 -25.61 0.42
N LEU A 280 -19.56 -24.57 -0.26
CA LEU A 280 -20.22 -23.26 -0.24
C LEU A 280 -21.25 -23.17 -1.37
N GLU A 281 -22.52 -22.97 -1.03
CA GLU A 281 -23.60 -22.83 -2.01
C GLU A 281 -24.07 -21.38 -2.13
N ASN A 282 -23.94 -20.59 -1.06
CA ASN A 282 -24.47 -19.23 -0.95
C ASN A 282 -23.43 -18.20 -0.50
N VAL A 283 -23.73 -16.92 -0.74
CA VAL A 283 -22.87 -15.79 -0.33
C VAL A 283 -22.70 -15.71 1.19
N GLU A 284 -23.72 -16.11 1.96
CA GLU A 284 -23.66 -16.16 3.42
C GLU A 284 -22.60 -17.15 3.92
N ASP A 285 -22.40 -18.25 3.20
CA ASP A 285 -21.38 -19.26 3.52
C ASP A 285 -19.96 -18.68 3.34
N ILE A 286 -19.79 -17.79 2.35
CA ILE A 286 -18.52 -17.06 2.14
C ILE A 286 -18.25 -16.11 3.31
N SER A 287 -19.26 -15.38 3.80
CA SER A 287 -19.12 -14.50 4.96
C SER A 287 -18.73 -15.29 6.22
N GLY A 288 -19.40 -16.42 6.46
CA GLY A 288 -19.07 -17.33 7.55
C GLY A 288 -17.64 -17.88 7.46
N LEU A 289 -17.20 -18.23 6.25
CA LEU A 289 -15.83 -18.69 6.00
C LEU A 289 -14.79 -17.60 6.29
N VAL A 290 -15.03 -16.35 5.87
CA VAL A 290 -14.13 -15.21 6.15
C VAL A 290 -14.00 -14.97 7.65
N GLU A 291 -15.12 -14.98 8.38
CA GLU A 291 -15.13 -14.81 9.84
C GLU A 291 -14.42 -15.95 10.55
N GLY A 292 -14.72 -17.20 10.15
CA GLY A 292 -14.11 -18.41 10.70
C GLY A 292 -12.60 -18.47 10.53
N ILE A 293 -12.10 -18.24 9.32
CA ILE A 293 -10.65 -18.19 9.04
C ILE A 293 -9.97 -17.06 9.83
N THR A 294 -10.65 -15.92 9.99
CA THR A 294 -10.13 -14.78 10.76
C THR A 294 -10.03 -15.10 12.24
N PHE A 295 -11.06 -15.73 12.82
CA PHE A 295 -11.11 -16.09 14.23
C PHE A 295 -10.10 -17.21 14.57
N SER A 296 -9.97 -18.21 13.72
CA SER A 296 -8.98 -19.29 13.89
C SER A 296 -7.55 -18.88 13.50
N HIS A 297 -7.31 -17.60 13.17
CA HIS A 297 -5.99 -17.05 12.89
C HIS A 297 -5.20 -17.84 11.84
N ILE A 298 -5.74 -17.97 10.62
CA ILE A 298 -5.04 -18.56 9.46
C ILE A 298 -4.79 -17.49 8.38
N PRO A 299 -3.78 -16.62 8.52
CA PRO A 299 -3.61 -15.44 7.66
C PRO A 299 -3.40 -15.77 6.18
N SER A 300 -2.76 -16.89 5.87
CA SER A 300 -2.46 -17.28 4.49
C SER A 300 -3.69 -17.73 3.73
N LEU A 301 -4.62 -18.45 4.38
CA LEU A 301 -5.93 -18.75 3.81
C LEU A 301 -6.79 -17.50 3.65
N ARG A 302 -6.76 -16.61 4.65
CA ARG A 302 -7.48 -15.33 4.56
C ARG A 302 -7.04 -14.53 3.35
N LYS A 303 -5.72 -14.37 3.14
CA LYS A 303 -5.17 -13.65 1.99
C LYS A 303 -5.55 -14.28 0.66
N GLU A 304 -5.55 -15.61 0.56
CA GLU A 304 -5.93 -16.30 -0.67
C GLU A 304 -7.44 -16.18 -0.95
N LEU A 305 -8.27 -16.19 0.09
CA LEU A 305 -9.71 -15.92 -0.04
C LEU A 305 -9.97 -14.48 -0.46
N GLU A 306 -9.29 -13.50 0.16
CA GLU A 306 -9.35 -12.09 -0.26
C GLU A 306 -8.92 -11.93 -1.73
N LYS A 307 -7.84 -12.60 -2.16
CA LYS A 307 -7.38 -12.62 -3.55
C LYS A 307 -8.45 -13.16 -4.50
N LEU A 308 -9.09 -14.27 -4.15
CA LEU A 308 -10.16 -14.88 -4.95
C LEU A 308 -11.36 -13.94 -5.08
N LEU A 309 -11.80 -13.36 -3.97
CA LEU A 309 -12.91 -12.39 -3.96
C LEU A 309 -12.58 -11.15 -4.77
N CYS A 310 -11.36 -10.62 -4.65
CA CYS A 310 -10.88 -9.52 -5.48
C CYS A 310 -10.90 -9.89 -6.96
N ALA A 311 -10.41 -11.07 -7.35
CA ALA A 311 -10.41 -11.52 -8.74
C ALA A 311 -11.83 -11.62 -9.32
N GLU A 312 -12.80 -12.09 -8.53
CA GLU A 312 -14.21 -12.16 -8.94
C GLU A 312 -14.84 -10.76 -9.08
N VAL A 313 -14.63 -9.85 -8.13
CA VAL A 313 -15.12 -8.48 -8.24
C VAL A 313 -14.53 -7.77 -9.47
N MET A 314 -13.26 -8.01 -9.75
CA MET A 314 -12.57 -7.49 -10.92
C MET A 314 -13.11 -8.08 -12.24
N SER A 315 -13.43 -9.38 -12.26
CA SER A 315 -14.01 -10.04 -13.45
C SER A 315 -15.39 -9.45 -13.79
N VAL A 316 -16.24 -9.23 -12.79
CA VAL A 316 -17.58 -8.64 -12.95
C VAL A 316 -17.51 -7.16 -13.32
N SER A 317 -16.60 -6.40 -12.70
CA SER A 317 -16.46 -4.96 -12.98
C SER A 317 -16.03 -4.68 -14.42
N ASN A 318 -15.21 -5.55 -15.00
CA ASN A 318 -14.81 -5.47 -16.41
C ASN A 318 -15.98 -5.76 -17.38
N PHE A 319 -17.00 -6.51 -16.96
CA PHE A 319 -18.21 -6.73 -17.77
C PHE A 319 -19.19 -5.55 -17.75
N CYS A 320 -19.14 -4.70 -16.72
CA CYS A 320 -20.02 -3.52 -16.61
C CYS A 320 -19.48 -2.27 -17.31
N ILE A 321 -18.28 -2.33 -17.92
CA ILE A 321 -17.64 -1.22 -18.63
C ILE A 321 -17.68 -1.41 -20.18
N LEU A 322 -18.35 -2.46 -20.68
CA LEU A 322 -18.59 -2.67 -22.13
C LEU A 322 -19.98 -2.23 -22.59
#